data_AF-A0A4Y8LR99-F1
#
_entry.id   AF-A0A4Y8LR99-F1
#
_cell.length_a   1.000
_cell.length_b   1.000
_cell.length_c   1.000
_cell.angle_alpha   90.00
_cell.angle_beta   90.00
_cell.angle_gamma   90.00
#
_symmetry.space_group_name_H-M   'P 1'
#
loop_
_entity.id
_entity.type
_entity.pdbx_description
1 polymer ?
#
loop_
_entity_poly.entity_id
_entity_poly.type
_entity_poly.pdbx_seq_one_letter_code
_entity_poly.pdbx_strand_id
1 'polypeptide(L)'
;MWVKSLMLREIRQARAMIWIIPLGHFLMLGLQRYNEWFMGGEDLIALRVRFANSMLEAYQYGNMESNSRMMLVLALFVLALIQIGAERRNGAQELLFSFPYSRRSIYVTKWLFGVGLLAGSLLLNTLIDMAVMASSPVSSYFSFAFHANEFLYSMLTVTALYTLALFLGAISGSIASQGIFSGLVFVLPLGLWVLIERFLRVHDIYLSNGRYYSYRDQYQFYRYFSPDYYLFVQYPFLSAKYVIGMAALLLLAGWGGMAAYEKNRAENNGKLLLFPVWDRILQVSFVACFSLFSALFVSEMLSMSNELIWYYAGLLAGAFIGLSLIRRLTRIRLKI
;
A
#
# COMPACT_ATOMS: atom_id res chain seq x y z
N MET A 1 -20.02 -27.39 -5.21
CA MET A 1 -20.41 -27.21 -3.79
C MET A 1 -19.29 -26.72 -2.85
N TRP A 2 -18.00 -26.81 -3.24
CA TRP A 2 -16.82 -26.66 -2.37
C TRP A 2 -16.32 -25.22 -2.08
N VAL A 3 -16.68 -24.20 -2.87
CA VAL A 3 -16.21 -22.81 -2.65
C VAL A 3 -16.96 -22.12 -1.50
N LYS A 4 -18.20 -22.54 -1.22
CA LYS A 4 -19.07 -21.93 -0.20
C LYS A 4 -18.49 -22.09 1.22
N SER A 5 -17.93 -23.25 1.54
CA SER A 5 -17.31 -23.54 2.84
C SER A 5 -16.07 -22.68 3.10
N LEU A 6 -15.21 -22.49 2.08
CA LEU A 6 -14.06 -21.59 2.16
C LEU A 6 -14.51 -20.14 2.38
N MET A 7 -15.52 -19.68 1.63
CA MET A 7 -16.06 -18.33 1.80
C MET A 7 -16.65 -18.10 3.21
N LEU A 8 -17.41 -19.07 3.73
CA LEU A 8 -17.95 -19.01 5.09
C LEU A 8 -16.88 -19.00 6.18
N ARG A 9 -15.71 -19.60 5.91
CA ARG A 9 -14.57 -19.50 6.80
C ARG A 9 -13.97 -18.10 6.76
N GLU A 10 -13.73 -17.54 5.57
CA GLU A 10 -13.20 -16.17 5.44
C GLU A 10 -14.10 -15.15 6.14
N ILE A 11 -15.43 -15.29 5.99
CA ILE A 11 -16.42 -14.46 6.70
C ILE A 11 -16.25 -14.56 8.23
N ARG A 12 -16.05 -15.76 8.78
CA ARG A 12 -15.87 -15.95 10.23
C ARG A 12 -14.55 -15.37 10.72
N GLN A 13 -13.48 -15.58 9.96
CA GLN A 13 -12.14 -15.10 10.29
C GLN A 13 -12.03 -13.57 10.22
N ALA A 14 -12.71 -12.95 9.26
CA ALA A 14 -12.69 -11.52 9.01
C ALA A 14 -13.98 -10.81 9.48
N ARG A 15 -14.71 -11.38 10.45
CA ARG A 15 -16.05 -10.88 10.85
C ARG A 15 -16.05 -9.41 11.24
N ALA A 16 -15.02 -8.92 11.92
CA ALA A 16 -14.89 -7.50 12.26
C ALA A 16 -14.68 -6.62 11.02
N MET A 17 -13.89 -7.09 10.04
CA MET A 17 -13.57 -6.35 8.82
C MET A 17 -14.78 -6.11 7.93
N ILE A 18 -15.79 -7.00 7.97
CA ILE A 18 -17.06 -6.85 7.26
C ILE A 18 -17.77 -5.54 7.65
N TRP A 19 -17.59 -5.09 8.90
CA TRP A 19 -18.16 -3.84 9.38
C TRP A 19 -17.17 -2.67 9.30
N ILE A 20 -15.90 -2.90 9.66
CA ILE A 20 -14.87 -1.84 9.67
C ILE A 20 -14.67 -1.23 8.28
N ILE A 21 -14.64 -2.04 7.22
CA ILE A 21 -14.35 -1.54 5.87
C ILE A 21 -15.48 -0.63 5.35
N PRO A 22 -16.76 -1.04 5.33
CA PRO A 22 -17.84 -0.16 4.88
C PRO A 22 -18.04 1.05 5.80
N LEU A 23 -17.96 0.86 7.12
CA LEU A 23 -18.16 1.95 8.08
C LEU A 23 -17.05 2.99 7.98
N GLY A 24 -15.80 2.58 7.99
CA GLY A 24 -14.71 3.54 7.91
C GLY A 24 -14.61 4.20 6.53
N HIS A 25 -15.03 3.53 5.46
CA HIS A 25 -15.21 4.17 4.16
C HIS A 25 -16.31 5.25 4.23
N PHE A 26 -17.45 4.93 4.84
CA PHE A 26 -18.51 5.92 5.07
C PHE A 26 -18.01 7.13 5.87
N LEU A 27 -17.23 6.90 6.93
CA LEU A 27 -16.67 7.99 7.73
C LEU A 27 -15.72 8.90 6.95
N MET A 28 -15.01 8.37 5.94
CA MET A 28 -14.04 9.13 5.15
C MET A 28 -14.59 9.75 3.88
N LEU A 29 -15.70 9.22 3.35
CA LEU A 29 -16.34 9.75 2.13
C LEU A 29 -17.73 10.29 2.42
N GLY A 30 -18.71 9.40 2.65
CA GLY A 30 -20.13 9.78 2.76
C GLY A 30 -20.41 10.78 3.88
N LEU A 31 -19.88 10.53 5.08
CA LEU A 31 -20.05 11.43 6.22
C LEU A 31 -19.29 12.74 6.03
N GLN A 32 -18.07 12.71 5.47
CA GLN A 32 -17.31 13.94 5.19
C GLN A 32 -18.04 14.81 4.18
N ARG A 33 -18.58 14.23 3.11
CA ARG A 33 -19.38 14.95 2.11
C ARG A 33 -20.65 15.52 2.70
N TYR A 34 -21.35 14.73 3.51
CA TYR A 34 -22.56 15.20 4.18
C TYR A 34 -22.25 16.34 5.15
N ASN A 35 -21.18 16.21 5.94
CA ASN A 35 -20.72 17.25 6.83
C ASN A 35 -20.36 18.54 6.06
N GLU A 36 -19.75 18.40 4.88
CA GLU A 36 -19.35 19.53 4.06
C GLU A 36 -20.52 20.40 3.60
N TRP A 37 -21.64 19.76 3.22
CA TRP A 37 -22.76 20.43 2.57
C TRP A 37 -24.02 20.60 3.43
N PHE A 38 -24.13 19.91 4.58
CA PHE A 38 -25.34 19.91 5.40
C PHE A 38 -25.14 20.17 6.90
N MET A 39 -23.99 19.82 7.49
CA MET A 39 -23.79 19.96 8.96
C MET A 39 -23.09 21.26 9.38
N GLY A 40 -22.57 22.04 8.43
CA GLY A 40 -21.94 23.34 8.73
C GLY A 40 -22.95 24.42 9.13
N GLY A 41 -22.48 25.49 9.78
CA GLY A 41 -23.31 26.69 10.00
C GLY A 41 -23.71 27.34 8.67
N GLU A 42 -24.89 27.98 8.62
CA GLU A 42 -25.47 28.53 7.39
C GLU A 42 -24.49 29.46 6.64
N ASP A 43 -23.79 30.34 7.36
CA ASP A 43 -22.78 31.25 6.78
C ASP A 43 -21.63 30.50 6.09
N LEU A 44 -21.16 29.41 6.70
CA LEU A 44 -20.07 28.61 6.17
C LEU A 44 -20.51 27.84 4.91
N ILE A 45 -21.72 27.29 4.92
CA ILE A 45 -22.28 26.61 3.75
C ILE A 45 -22.48 27.63 2.62
N ALA A 46 -23.05 28.79 2.90
CA ALA A 46 -23.21 29.86 1.92
C ALA A 46 -21.87 30.31 1.32
N LEU A 47 -20.82 30.41 2.14
CA LEU A 47 -19.47 30.72 1.69
C LEU A 47 -18.93 29.63 0.74
N ARG A 48 -19.06 28.36 1.10
CA ARG A 48 -18.61 27.23 0.26
C ARG A 48 -19.35 27.16 -1.07
N VAL A 49 -20.66 27.39 -1.07
CA VAL A 49 -21.47 27.46 -2.29
C VAL A 49 -20.98 28.58 -3.21
N ARG A 50 -20.63 29.76 -2.67
CA ARG A 50 -20.07 30.87 -3.46
C ARG A 50 -18.71 30.53 -4.08
N PHE A 51 -17.90 29.71 -3.41
CA PHE A 51 -16.59 29.30 -3.93
C PHE A 51 -16.65 28.08 -4.85
N ALA A 52 -17.71 27.28 -4.79
CA ALA A 52 -17.93 26.17 -5.72
C ALA A 52 -18.42 26.70 -7.07
N ASN A 53 -17.49 27.16 -7.91
CA ASN A 53 -17.79 27.70 -9.24
C ASN A 53 -17.60 26.67 -10.35
N SER A 54 -17.18 25.46 -9.98
CA SER A 54 -16.98 24.35 -10.89
C SER A 54 -17.29 23.02 -10.22
N MET A 55 -17.52 22.01 -11.05
CA MET A 55 -17.61 20.63 -10.61
C MET A 55 -16.39 20.22 -9.77
N LEU A 56 -15.17 20.56 -10.21
CA LEU A 56 -13.97 20.17 -9.49
C LEU A 56 -13.92 20.76 -8.07
N GLU A 57 -14.30 22.02 -7.91
CA GLU A 57 -14.33 22.67 -6.59
C GLU A 57 -15.42 22.09 -5.68
N ALA A 58 -16.62 21.84 -6.22
CA ALA A 58 -17.71 21.19 -5.48
C ALA A 58 -17.32 19.79 -4.96
N TYR A 59 -16.48 19.08 -5.71
CA TYR A 59 -15.93 17.78 -5.32
C TYR A 59 -14.55 17.87 -4.64
N GLN A 60 -14.05 19.07 -4.33
CA GLN A 60 -12.74 19.31 -3.71
C GLN A 60 -11.59 18.58 -4.44
N TYR A 61 -11.62 18.60 -5.77
CA TYR A 61 -10.63 17.97 -6.65
C TYR A 61 -10.46 16.45 -6.45
N GLY A 62 -11.39 15.76 -5.77
CA GLY A 62 -11.23 14.33 -5.48
C GLY A 62 -10.43 14.03 -4.20
N ASN A 63 -10.27 15.01 -3.31
CA ASN A 63 -9.51 14.83 -2.06
C ASN A 63 -10.17 13.83 -1.10
N MET A 64 -11.50 13.87 -0.98
CA MET A 64 -12.23 12.94 -0.10
C MET A 64 -12.10 11.50 -0.58
N GLU A 65 -12.11 11.28 -1.88
CA GLU A 65 -11.91 9.99 -2.56
C GLU A 65 -10.47 9.49 -2.38
N SER A 66 -9.49 10.40 -2.40
CA SER A 66 -8.10 10.06 -2.11
C SER A 66 -7.92 9.62 -0.65
N ASN A 67 -8.54 10.34 0.29
CA ASN A 67 -8.52 9.98 1.70
C ASN A 67 -9.25 8.64 1.95
N SER A 68 -10.36 8.41 1.26
CA SER A 68 -11.11 7.17 1.38
C SER A 68 -10.35 5.97 0.82
N ARG A 69 -9.65 6.12 -0.31
CA ARG A 69 -8.71 5.11 -0.84
C ARG A 69 -7.63 4.73 0.16
N MET A 70 -7.02 5.73 0.81
CA MET A 70 -5.99 5.47 1.84
C MET A 70 -6.55 4.65 3.00
N MET A 71 -7.72 5.04 3.53
CA MET A 71 -8.39 4.28 4.59
C MET A 71 -8.71 2.83 4.15
N LEU A 72 -9.24 2.65 2.94
CA LEU A 72 -9.56 1.33 2.39
C LEU A 72 -8.31 0.45 2.25
N VAL A 73 -7.19 1.01 1.79
CA VAL A 73 -5.91 0.27 1.72
C VAL A 73 -5.43 -0.14 3.09
N LEU A 74 -5.47 0.76 4.08
CA LEU A 74 -5.06 0.43 5.45
C LEU A 74 -5.93 -0.70 6.03
N ALA A 75 -7.25 -0.64 5.82
CA ALA A 75 -8.15 -1.68 6.30
C ALA A 75 -7.96 -3.02 5.56
N LEU A 76 -7.79 -3.01 4.24
CA LEU A 76 -7.53 -4.22 3.46
C LEU A 76 -6.13 -4.79 3.71
N PHE A 77 -5.17 -3.96 4.08
CA PHE A 77 -3.87 -4.42 4.54
C PHE A 77 -4.01 -5.20 5.86
N VAL A 78 -4.78 -4.69 6.83
CA VAL A 78 -5.11 -5.44 8.05
C VAL A 78 -5.84 -6.73 7.70
N LEU A 79 -6.77 -6.72 6.74
CA LEU A 79 -7.43 -7.93 6.26
C LEU A 79 -6.42 -8.94 5.68
N ALA A 80 -5.45 -8.51 4.88
CA ALA A 80 -4.41 -9.37 4.32
C ALA A 80 -3.52 -9.98 5.42
N LEU A 81 -3.22 -9.23 6.49
CA LEU A 81 -2.50 -9.74 7.66
C LEU A 81 -3.32 -10.82 8.38
N ILE A 82 -4.63 -10.63 8.54
CA ILE A 82 -5.53 -11.60 9.16
C ILE A 82 -5.67 -12.86 8.28
N GLN A 83 -5.82 -12.70 6.97
CA GLN A 83 -6.10 -13.80 6.04
C GLN A 83 -4.90 -14.68 5.72
N ILE A 84 -3.67 -14.15 5.76
CA ILE A 84 -2.46 -14.91 5.45
C ILE A 84 -1.52 -14.95 6.65
N GLY A 85 -1.11 -13.78 7.15
CA GLY A 85 -0.12 -13.68 8.22
C GLY A 85 -0.54 -14.40 9.50
N ALA A 86 -1.77 -14.16 9.96
CA ALA A 86 -2.30 -14.74 11.20
C ALA A 86 -2.57 -16.25 11.09
N GLU A 87 -2.88 -16.77 9.90
CA GLU A 87 -3.13 -18.21 9.69
C GLU A 87 -1.88 -19.08 9.91
N ARG A 88 -0.69 -18.48 9.83
CA ARG A 88 0.56 -19.18 10.09
C ARG A 88 0.77 -19.52 11.56
N ARG A 89 -0.07 -18.97 12.45
CA ARG A 89 -0.07 -19.26 13.89
C ARG A 89 -0.82 -20.56 14.17
N ASN A 90 -0.37 -21.26 15.21
CA ASN A 90 -1.11 -22.35 15.85
C ASN A 90 -1.58 -23.48 14.91
N GLY A 91 -0.86 -23.74 13.81
CA GLY A 91 -1.18 -24.81 12.86
C GLY A 91 -2.44 -24.57 12.01
N ALA A 92 -3.06 -23.39 12.06
CA ALA A 92 -4.30 -23.12 11.32
C ALA A 92 -4.12 -23.25 9.79
N GLN A 93 -2.97 -22.84 9.26
CA GLN A 93 -2.61 -23.05 7.86
C GLN A 93 -2.35 -24.53 7.52
N GLU A 94 -1.76 -25.29 8.43
CA GLU A 94 -1.50 -26.73 8.22
C GLU A 94 -2.81 -27.52 8.15
N LEU A 95 -3.74 -27.22 9.07
CA LEU A 95 -5.11 -27.74 9.03
C LEU A 95 -5.84 -27.30 7.75
N LEU A 96 -5.63 -26.06 7.29
CA LEU A 96 -6.22 -25.62 6.03
C LEU A 96 -5.72 -26.43 4.83
N PHE A 97 -4.43 -26.73 4.82
CA PHE A 97 -3.77 -27.45 3.74
C PHE A 97 -4.04 -28.96 3.76
N SER A 98 -4.56 -29.52 4.85
CA SER A 98 -4.99 -30.92 4.90
C SER A 98 -6.39 -31.15 4.33
N PHE A 99 -7.21 -30.10 4.21
CA PHE A 99 -8.50 -30.20 3.52
C PHE A 99 -8.31 -30.46 2.01
N PRO A 100 -9.30 -31.08 1.33
CA PRO A 100 -9.23 -31.42 -0.09
C PRO A 100 -9.45 -30.21 -1.01
N TYR A 101 -8.82 -29.08 -0.71
CA TYR A 101 -8.80 -27.88 -1.53
C TYR A 101 -7.40 -27.67 -2.10
N SER A 102 -7.32 -27.28 -3.37
CA SER A 102 -6.04 -26.81 -3.91
C SER A 102 -5.64 -25.50 -3.25
N ARG A 103 -4.33 -25.29 -3.07
CA ARG A 103 -3.78 -24.04 -2.54
C ARG A 103 -4.16 -22.83 -3.40
N ARG A 104 -4.29 -23.05 -4.71
CA ARG A 104 -4.81 -22.06 -5.65
C ARG A 104 -6.23 -21.62 -5.29
N SER A 105 -7.14 -22.57 -5.07
CA SER A 105 -8.53 -22.27 -4.72
C SER A 105 -8.63 -21.54 -3.38
N ILE A 106 -7.78 -21.88 -2.42
CA ILE A 106 -7.69 -21.18 -1.13
C ILE A 106 -7.27 -19.72 -1.35
N TYR A 107 -6.17 -19.47 -2.08
CA TYR A 107 -5.67 -18.13 -2.35
C TYR A 107 -6.69 -17.27 -3.11
N VAL A 108 -7.28 -17.83 -4.16
CA VAL A 108 -8.31 -17.14 -4.97
C VAL A 108 -9.54 -16.83 -4.12
N THR A 109 -9.95 -17.71 -3.20
CA THR A 109 -11.08 -17.41 -2.30
C THR A 109 -10.77 -16.25 -1.37
N LYS A 110 -9.56 -16.19 -0.81
CA LYS A 110 -9.12 -15.07 0.04
C LYS A 110 -9.15 -13.75 -0.73
N TRP A 111 -8.60 -13.76 -1.94
CA TRP A 111 -8.58 -12.60 -2.83
C TRP A 111 -10.00 -12.16 -3.20
N LEU A 112 -10.86 -13.07 -3.65
CA LEU A 112 -12.26 -12.78 -3.99
C LEU A 112 -13.05 -12.24 -2.80
N PHE A 113 -12.81 -12.74 -1.59
CA PHE A 113 -13.45 -12.22 -0.38
C PHE A 113 -13.08 -10.76 -0.13
N GLY A 114 -11.79 -10.40 -0.17
CA GLY A 114 -11.35 -9.02 0.03
C GLY A 114 -11.82 -8.08 -1.09
N VAL A 115 -11.72 -8.51 -2.35
CA VAL A 115 -12.22 -7.76 -3.51
C VAL A 115 -13.73 -7.58 -3.47
N GLY A 116 -14.48 -8.60 -3.07
CA GLY A 116 -15.93 -8.51 -2.91
C GLY A 116 -16.34 -7.54 -1.80
N LEU A 117 -15.64 -7.57 -0.66
CA LEU A 117 -15.87 -6.64 0.45
C LEU A 117 -15.53 -5.19 0.06
N LEU A 118 -14.44 -4.99 -0.69
CA LEU A 118 -14.07 -3.70 -1.28
C LEU A 118 -15.15 -3.21 -2.26
N ALA A 119 -15.55 -4.05 -3.21
CA ALA A 119 -16.55 -3.69 -4.22
C ALA A 119 -17.88 -3.30 -3.57
N GLY A 120 -18.34 -4.07 -2.59
CA GLY A 120 -19.56 -3.76 -1.83
C GLY A 120 -19.45 -2.45 -1.07
N SER A 121 -18.32 -2.21 -0.39
CA SER A 121 -18.05 -0.95 0.32
C SER A 121 -17.98 0.25 -0.62
N LEU A 122 -17.27 0.14 -1.74
CA LEU A 122 -17.17 1.19 -2.76
C LEU A 122 -18.55 1.50 -3.34
N LEU A 123 -19.29 0.49 -3.79
CA LEU A 123 -20.58 0.68 -4.42
C LEU A 123 -21.57 1.37 -3.46
N LEU A 124 -21.68 0.88 -2.22
CA LEU A 124 -22.57 1.46 -1.22
C LEU A 124 -22.22 2.92 -0.94
N ASN A 125 -20.94 3.22 -0.68
CA ASN A 125 -20.53 4.56 -0.29
C ASN A 125 -20.51 5.55 -1.45
N THR A 126 -20.22 5.10 -2.67
CA THR A 126 -20.37 5.95 -3.86
C THR A 126 -21.83 6.29 -4.11
N LEU A 127 -22.78 5.36 -3.90
CA LEU A 127 -24.21 5.65 -4.01
C LEU A 127 -24.68 6.65 -2.94
N ILE A 128 -24.18 6.51 -1.70
CA ILE A 128 -24.45 7.48 -0.63
C ILE A 128 -23.90 8.85 -1.01
N ASP A 129 -22.64 8.93 -1.45
CA ASP A 129 -21.99 10.18 -1.86
C ASP A 129 -22.72 10.84 -3.04
N MET A 130 -23.18 10.05 -4.02
CA MET A 130 -24.04 10.53 -5.10
C MET A 130 -25.34 11.14 -4.56
N ALA A 131 -26.02 10.48 -3.63
CA ALA A 131 -27.26 10.97 -3.04
C ALA A 131 -27.06 12.27 -2.24
N VAL A 132 -25.97 12.37 -1.49
CA VAL A 132 -25.57 13.59 -0.77
C VAL A 132 -25.32 14.72 -1.77
N MET A 133 -24.53 14.48 -2.83
CA MET A 133 -24.24 15.52 -3.82
C MET A 133 -25.48 15.96 -4.59
N ALA A 134 -26.33 15.02 -5.01
CA ALA A 134 -27.57 15.31 -5.74
C ALA A 134 -28.60 16.09 -4.89
N SER A 135 -28.56 15.96 -3.56
CA SER A 135 -29.45 16.70 -2.66
C SER A 135 -28.83 17.99 -2.09
N SER A 136 -27.55 18.23 -2.34
CA SER A 136 -26.81 19.36 -1.77
C SER A 136 -27.14 20.71 -2.42
N PRO A 137 -26.80 21.84 -1.79
CA PRO A 137 -26.88 23.17 -2.41
C PRO A 137 -26.05 23.32 -3.69
N VAL A 138 -25.09 22.43 -3.93
CA VAL A 138 -24.23 22.38 -5.13
C VAL A 138 -24.65 21.29 -6.13
N SER A 139 -25.90 20.81 -6.04
CA SER A 139 -26.44 19.75 -6.91
C SER A 139 -26.38 20.04 -8.40
N SER A 140 -26.34 21.32 -8.81
CA SER A 140 -26.10 21.73 -10.21
C SER A 140 -24.76 21.24 -10.77
N TYR A 141 -23.78 20.96 -9.91
CA TYR A 141 -22.48 20.42 -10.27
C TYR A 141 -22.41 18.90 -10.18
N PHE A 142 -23.51 18.20 -9.86
CA PHE A 142 -23.53 16.75 -9.80
C PHE A 142 -23.04 16.12 -11.11
N SER A 143 -22.14 15.15 -11.01
CA SER A 143 -21.55 14.48 -12.17
C SER A 143 -21.48 12.98 -11.96
N PHE A 144 -22.31 12.23 -12.69
CA PHE A 144 -22.23 10.76 -12.70
C PHE A 144 -20.87 10.28 -13.22
N ALA A 145 -20.33 10.93 -14.26
CA ALA A 145 -19.05 10.56 -14.85
C ALA A 145 -17.89 10.67 -13.84
N PHE A 146 -17.93 11.69 -12.97
CA PHE A 146 -16.96 11.82 -11.88
C PHE A 146 -16.97 10.63 -10.95
N HIS A 147 -18.14 10.30 -10.40
CA HIS A 147 -18.27 9.18 -9.47
C HIS A 147 -17.92 7.84 -10.14
N ALA A 148 -18.30 7.63 -11.40
CA ALA A 148 -17.97 6.41 -12.14
C ALA A 148 -16.45 6.25 -12.33
N ASN A 149 -15.75 7.32 -12.72
CA ASN A 149 -14.30 7.33 -12.87
C ASN A 149 -13.58 7.11 -11.53
N GLU A 150 -13.99 7.81 -10.47
CA GLU A 150 -13.43 7.64 -9.12
C GLU A 150 -13.70 6.24 -8.57
N PHE A 151 -14.88 5.67 -8.81
CA PHE A 151 -15.21 4.29 -8.44
C PHE A 151 -14.28 3.30 -9.14
N LEU A 152 -14.14 3.39 -10.48
CA LEU A 152 -13.30 2.48 -11.26
C LEU A 152 -11.82 2.60 -10.88
N TYR A 153 -11.33 3.83 -10.74
CA TYR A 153 -9.95 4.08 -10.34
C TYR A 153 -9.65 3.58 -8.92
N SER A 154 -10.56 3.83 -7.98
CA SER A 154 -10.42 3.34 -6.60
C SER A 154 -10.48 1.82 -6.54
N MET A 155 -11.40 1.20 -7.27
CA MET A 155 -11.51 -0.26 -7.36
C MET A 155 -10.20 -0.88 -7.85
N LEU A 156 -9.64 -0.36 -8.96
CA LEU A 156 -8.38 -0.85 -9.50
C LEU A 156 -7.21 -0.65 -8.53
N THR A 157 -7.01 0.58 -8.07
CA THR A 157 -5.85 0.97 -7.26
C THR A 157 -5.83 0.24 -5.92
N VAL A 158 -6.96 0.22 -5.21
CA VAL A 158 -7.07 -0.43 -3.91
C VAL A 158 -6.98 -1.95 -4.05
N THR A 159 -7.56 -2.53 -5.11
CA THR A 159 -7.41 -3.97 -5.40
C THR A 159 -5.96 -4.34 -5.71
N ALA A 160 -5.23 -3.52 -6.48
CA ALA A 160 -3.83 -3.76 -6.78
C ALA A 160 -2.96 -3.80 -5.51
N LEU A 161 -3.16 -2.83 -4.61
CA LEU A 161 -2.40 -2.73 -3.35
C LEU A 161 -2.78 -3.82 -2.34
N TYR A 162 -4.07 -4.17 -2.26
CA TYR A 162 -4.50 -5.32 -1.47
C TYR A 162 -3.89 -6.63 -2.00
N THR A 163 -3.88 -6.81 -3.32
CA THR A 163 -3.25 -7.98 -3.96
C THR A 163 -1.75 -8.02 -3.69
N LEU A 164 -1.07 -6.87 -3.70
CA LEU A 164 0.32 -6.76 -3.30
C LEU A 164 0.53 -7.17 -1.83
N ALA A 165 -0.32 -6.73 -0.91
CA ALA A 165 -0.25 -7.15 0.49
C ALA A 165 -0.46 -8.67 0.68
N LEU A 166 -1.34 -9.29 -0.13
CA LEU A 166 -1.51 -10.75 -0.15
C LEU A 166 -0.29 -11.46 -0.73
N PHE A 167 0.32 -10.93 -1.80
CA PHE A 167 1.57 -11.45 -2.36
C PHE A 167 2.69 -11.42 -1.32
N LEU A 168 2.87 -10.29 -0.64
CA LEU A 168 3.85 -10.15 0.44
C LEU A 168 3.57 -11.14 1.57
N GLY A 169 2.29 -11.37 1.92
CA GLY A 169 1.90 -12.42 2.87
C GLY A 169 2.23 -13.83 2.38
N ALA A 170 2.10 -14.09 1.08
CA ALA A 170 2.39 -15.39 0.48
C ALA A 170 3.89 -15.74 0.51
N ILE A 171 4.79 -14.75 0.47
CA ILE A 171 6.24 -14.94 0.59
C ILE A 171 6.78 -14.80 2.02
N SER A 172 6.06 -14.10 2.89
CA SER A 172 6.41 -13.87 4.30
C SER A 172 6.14 -15.10 5.16
N GLY A 173 7.02 -15.41 6.11
CA GLY A 173 6.83 -16.57 6.99
C GLY A 173 6.05 -16.29 8.28
N SER A 174 5.75 -15.04 8.60
CA SER A 174 4.97 -14.62 9.77
C SER A 174 4.14 -13.36 9.51
N ILE A 175 3.18 -13.09 10.38
CA ILE A 175 2.41 -11.82 10.35
C ILE A 175 3.31 -10.59 10.53
N ALA A 176 4.33 -10.67 11.39
CA ALA A 176 5.24 -9.57 11.64
C ALA A 176 6.09 -9.25 10.39
N SER A 177 6.61 -10.29 9.72
CA SER A 177 7.34 -10.12 8.45
C SER A 177 6.46 -9.55 7.35
N GLN A 178 5.22 -10.03 7.20
CA GLN A 178 4.28 -9.48 6.23
C GLN A 178 4.00 -7.99 6.52
N GLY A 179 3.84 -7.66 7.80
CA GLY A 179 3.66 -6.30 8.28
C GLY A 179 4.79 -5.37 7.85
N ILE A 180 6.03 -5.77 8.19
CA ILE A 180 7.24 -5.01 7.87
C ILE A 180 7.40 -4.84 6.35
N PHE A 181 7.30 -5.91 5.56
CA PHE A 181 7.51 -5.81 4.11
C PHE A 181 6.45 -4.95 3.43
N SER A 182 5.20 -5.03 3.88
CA SER A 182 4.13 -4.22 3.30
C SER A 182 4.29 -2.74 3.65
N GLY A 183 4.73 -2.42 4.88
CA GLY A 183 5.08 -1.05 5.24
C GLY A 183 6.28 -0.52 4.45
N LEU A 184 7.30 -1.35 4.25
CA LEU A 184 8.49 -0.99 3.47
C LEU A 184 8.15 -0.63 2.02
N VAL A 185 7.13 -1.21 1.40
CA VAL A 185 6.74 -0.86 0.02
C VAL A 185 6.44 0.64 -0.16
N PHE A 186 5.89 1.30 0.85
CA PHE A 186 5.55 2.73 0.77
C PHE A 186 6.76 3.64 1.00
N VAL A 187 7.70 3.23 1.85
CA VAL A 187 8.84 4.07 2.23
C VAL A 187 10.07 3.83 1.35
N LEU A 188 10.28 2.58 0.92
CA LEU A 188 11.51 2.14 0.27
C LEU A 188 11.78 2.84 -1.06
N PRO A 189 10.83 3.07 -1.99
CA PRO A 189 11.14 3.73 -3.26
C PRO A 189 11.75 5.12 -3.04
N LEU A 190 11.10 5.96 -2.22
CA LEU A 190 11.62 7.30 -1.90
C LEU A 190 12.94 7.24 -1.14
N GLY A 191 13.04 6.34 -0.16
CA GLY A 191 14.28 6.14 0.60
C GLY A 191 15.46 5.75 -0.30
N LEU A 192 15.25 4.81 -1.23
CA LEU A 192 16.26 4.40 -2.19
C LEU A 192 16.71 5.54 -3.10
N TRP A 193 15.78 6.37 -3.57
CA TRP A 193 16.13 7.55 -4.37
C TRP A 193 17.07 8.48 -3.60
N VAL A 194 16.73 8.82 -2.36
CA VAL A 194 17.55 9.70 -1.50
C VAL A 194 18.94 9.12 -1.29
N LEU A 195 19.04 7.80 -1.04
CA LEU A 195 20.32 7.11 -0.83
C LEU A 195 21.18 7.09 -2.10
N ILE A 196 20.58 6.82 -3.27
CA ILE A 196 21.29 6.81 -4.56
C ILE A 196 21.72 8.23 -4.93
N GLU A 197 20.84 9.21 -4.79
CA GLU A 197 21.16 10.60 -5.08
C GLU A 197 22.29 11.10 -4.19
N ARG A 198 22.29 10.77 -2.89
CA ARG A 198 23.39 11.13 -2.00
C ARG A 198 24.69 10.46 -2.45
N PHE A 199 24.65 9.17 -2.76
CA PHE A 199 25.83 8.45 -3.24
C PHE A 199 26.45 9.15 -4.45
N LEU A 200 25.64 9.54 -5.44
CA LEU A 200 26.12 10.21 -6.65
C LEU A 200 26.68 11.60 -6.35
N ARG A 201 26.00 12.39 -5.51
CA ARG A 201 26.44 13.75 -5.14
C ARG A 201 27.81 13.78 -4.46
N VAL A 202 28.07 12.82 -3.57
CA VAL A 202 29.37 12.70 -2.88
C VAL A 202 30.51 12.40 -3.88
N HIS A 203 30.20 11.87 -5.06
CA HIS A 203 31.13 11.57 -6.14
C HIS A 203 31.14 12.64 -7.24
N ASP A 204 30.62 13.83 -6.96
CA ASP A 204 30.47 14.92 -7.93
C ASP A 204 29.64 14.55 -9.16
N ILE A 205 28.79 13.52 -9.05
CA ILE A 205 27.83 13.14 -10.08
C ILE A 205 26.49 13.75 -9.72
N TYR A 206 26.09 14.76 -10.49
CA TYR A 206 24.81 15.43 -10.31
C TYR A 206 23.82 14.91 -11.33
N LEU A 207 22.75 14.24 -10.87
CA LEU A 207 21.64 13.81 -11.73
C LEU A 207 20.88 14.99 -12.32
N SER A 208 21.05 16.19 -11.76
CA SER A 208 20.27 17.37 -12.06
C SER A 208 21.18 18.62 -12.05
N ASN A 209 21.03 19.51 -13.03
CA ASN A 209 21.83 20.75 -13.16
C ASN A 209 21.38 21.85 -12.16
N GLY A 210 21.51 21.59 -10.86
CA GLY A 210 21.23 22.52 -9.77
C GLY A 210 20.14 22.06 -8.81
N ARG A 211 20.07 22.68 -7.61
CA ARG A 211 19.17 22.26 -6.51
C ARG A 211 17.69 22.18 -6.89
N TYR A 212 17.21 23.03 -7.81
CA TYR A 212 15.81 23.03 -8.26
C TYR A 212 15.45 21.79 -9.09
N TYR A 213 16.38 21.29 -9.91
CA TYR A 213 16.13 20.13 -10.76
C TYR A 213 16.11 18.82 -9.95
N SER A 214 16.87 18.75 -8.86
CA SER A 214 16.89 17.59 -7.95
C SER A 214 15.50 17.31 -7.34
N TYR A 215 14.80 18.34 -6.85
CA TYR A 215 13.46 18.17 -6.29
C TYR A 215 12.45 17.71 -7.36
N ARG A 216 12.60 18.21 -8.60
CA ARG A 216 11.76 17.78 -9.72
C ARG A 216 11.99 16.31 -10.03
N ASP A 217 13.23 15.85 -10.11
CA ASP A 217 13.57 14.46 -10.45
C ASP A 217 13.13 13.50 -9.33
N GLN A 218 13.33 13.87 -8.07
CA GLN A 218 12.80 13.13 -6.92
C GLN A 218 11.27 13.03 -6.98
N TYR A 219 10.57 14.13 -7.29
CA TYR A 219 9.12 14.13 -7.43
C TYR A 219 8.65 13.24 -8.59
N GLN A 220 9.35 13.26 -9.73
CA GLN A 220 9.03 12.36 -10.85
C GLN A 220 9.24 10.90 -10.45
N PHE A 221 10.35 10.58 -9.77
CA PHE A 221 10.61 9.22 -9.30
C PHE A 221 9.52 8.75 -8.34
N TYR A 222 9.21 9.55 -7.31
CA TYR A 222 8.13 9.29 -6.36
C TYR A 222 6.80 9.04 -7.09
N ARG A 223 6.46 9.90 -8.06
CA ARG A 223 5.23 9.81 -8.85
C ARG A 223 5.07 8.50 -9.64
N TYR A 224 6.16 7.88 -10.08
CA TYR A 224 6.09 6.65 -10.87
C TYR A 224 6.27 5.38 -10.05
N PHE A 225 7.14 5.41 -9.04
CA PHE A 225 7.59 4.21 -8.33
C PHE A 225 7.00 4.04 -6.93
N SER A 226 6.45 5.10 -6.32
CA SER A 226 5.85 5.01 -4.98
C SER A 226 4.36 4.65 -5.05
N PRO A 227 3.93 3.49 -4.53
CA PRO A 227 2.55 3.05 -4.67
C PRO A 227 1.54 3.91 -3.89
N ASP A 228 1.98 4.60 -2.83
CA ASP A 228 1.16 5.58 -2.11
C ASP A 228 0.80 6.80 -2.96
N TYR A 229 1.65 7.23 -3.90
CA TYR A 229 1.31 8.34 -4.80
C TYR A 229 0.01 8.05 -5.57
N TYR A 230 -0.19 6.80 -6.00
CA TYR A 230 -1.37 6.37 -6.76
C TYR A 230 -2.66 6.49 -5.95
N LEU A 231 -2.59 6.48 -4.61
CA LEU A 231 -3.75 6.70 -3.75
C LEU A 231 -4.23 8.15 -3.75
N PHE A 232 -3.31 9.08 -3.97
CA PHE A 232 -3.55 10.52 -3.91
C PHE A 232 -3.66 11.18 -5.29
N VAL A 233 -3.72 10.39 -6.37
CA VAL A 233 -4.04 10.93 -7.69
C VAL A 233 -5.48 11.44 -7.67
N GLN A 234 -5.60 12.76 -7.78
CA GLN A 234 -6.86 13.47 -7.87
C GLN A 234 -7.50 13.33 -9.26
N TYR A 235 -8.82 13.50 -9.32
CA TYR A 235 -9.63 13.35 -10.53
C TYR A 235 -9.06 14.07 -11.79
N PRO A 236 -8.63 15.34 -11.72
CA PRO A 236 -8.13 16.06 -12.91
C PRO A 236 -6.85 15.47 -13.50
N PHE A 237 -6.10 14.70 -12.71
CA PHE A 237 -4.82 14.10 -13.10
C PHE A 237 -4.95 12.61 -13.46
N LEU A 238 -6.15 12.03 -13.33
CA LEU A 238 -6.41 10.68 -13.77
C LEU A 238 -6.10 10.56 -15.26
N SER A 239 -5.22 9.61 -15.57
CA SER A 239 -4.73 9.39 -16.92
C SER A 239 -4.36 7.93 -17.11
N ALA A 240 -4.31 7.48 -18.37
CA ALA A 240 -4.08 6.08 -18.72
C ALA A 240 -2.81 5.49 -18.07
N LYS A 241 -1.76 6.31 -17.87
CA LYS A 241 -0.51 5.87 -17.24
C LYS A 241 -0.70 5.33 -15.81
N TYR A 242 -1.57 5.96 -15.01
CA TYR A 242 -1.81 5.53 -13.63
C TYR A 242 -2.63 4.24 -13.60
N VAL A 243 -3.62 4.15 -14.49
CA VAL A 243 -4.43 2.94 -14.69
C VAL A 243 -3.54 1.77 -15.14
N ILE A 244 -2.69 1.97 -16.15
CA ILE A 244 -1.77 0.94 -16.64
C ILE A 244 -0.78 0.51 -15.54
N GLY A 245 -0.23 1.46 -14.77
CA GLY A 245 0.67 1.16 -13.66
C GLY A 245 0.03 0.26 -12.60
N MET A 246 -1.18 0.61 -12.13
CA MET A 246 -1.91 -0.19 -11.14
C MET A 246 -2.41 -1.52 -11.72
N ALA A 247 -2.81 -1.56 -12.99
CA ALA A 247 -3.18 -2.81 -13.65
C ALA A 247 -1.99 -3.77 -13.78
N ALA A 248 -0.82 -3.26 -14.16
CA ALA A 248 0.42 -4.05 -14.20
C ALA A 248 0.78 -4.58 -12.80
N LEU A 249 0.71 -3.73 -11.77
CA LEU A 249 0.93 -4.14 -10.38
C LEU A 249 -0.05 -5.24 -9.96
N LEU A 250 -1.34 -5.08 -10.25
CA LEU A 250 -2.37 -6.07 -9.95
C LEU A 250 -2.07 -7.43 -10.60
N LEU A 251 -1.72 -7.44 -11.89
CA LEU A 251 -1.42 -8.66 -12.62
C LEU A 251 -0.16 -9.35 -12.09
N LEU A 252 0.92 -8.60 -11.88
CA LEU A 252 2.19 -9.13 -11.38
C LEU A 252 2.07 -9.64 -9.94
N ALA A 253 1.45 -8.87 -9.05
CA ALA A 253 1.23 -9.27 -7.67
C ALA A 253 0.24 -10.43 -7.56
N GLY A 254 -0.83 -10.44 -8.37
CA GLY A 254 -1.83 -11.51 -8.37
C GLY A 254 -1.23 -12.84 -8.85
N TRP A 255 -0.48 -12.80 -9.95
CA TRP A 255 0.23 -13.99 -10.45
C TRP A 255 1.32 -14.45 -9.47
N GLY A 256 2.16 -13.53 -9.00
CA GLY A 256 3.24 -13.83 -8.06
C GLY A 256 2.72 -14.37 -6.72
N GLY A 257 1.63 -13.79 -6.20
CA GLY A 257 0.97 -14.21 -4.97
C GLY A 257 0.40 -15.62 -5.07
N MET A 258 -0.31 -15.91 -6.15
CA MET A 258 -0.85 -17.25 -6.41
C MET A 258 0.27 -18.28 -6.55
N ALA A 259 1.28 -18.00 -7.39
CA ALA A 259 2.41 -18.91 -7.62
C ALA A 259 3.23 -19.16 -6.34
N ALA A 260 3.44 -18.12 -5.53
CA ALA A 260 4.10 -18.25 -4.23
C ALA A 260 3.26 -19.06 -3.25
N TYR A 261 1.95 -18.80 -3.16
CA TYR A 261 1.08 -19.49 -2.22
C TYR A 261 0.94 -20.99 -2.54
N GLU A 262 0.90 -21.37 -3.81
CA GLU A 262 0.90 -22.77 -4.24
C GLU A 262 2.15 -23.52 -3.78
N LYS A 263 3.32 -22.87 -3.83
CA LYS A 263 4.62 -23.47 -3.45
C LYS A 263 4.94 -23.33 -1.96
N ASN A 264 4.03 -22.77 -1.17
CA ASN A 264 4.24 -22.48 0.26
C ASN A 264 4.46 -23.77 1.07
N ARG A 265 5.58 -23.88 1.79
CA ARG A 265 5.85 -25.04 2.65
C ARG A 265 5.65 -24.66 4.10
N ALA A 266 4.77 -25.37 4.80
CA ALA A 266 4.42 -25.07 6.19
C ALA A 266 5.63 -25.16 7.15
N GLU A 267 6.62 -26.01 6.84
CA GLU A 267 7.89 -26.13 7.59
C GLU A 267 8.67 -24.80 7.71
N ASN A 268 8.43 -23.86 6.79
CA ASN A 268 9.08 -22.56 6.76
C ASN A 268 8.30 -21.48 7.53
N ASN A 269 7.13 -21.81 8.10
CA ASN A 269 6.38 -20.88 8.94
C ASN A 269 7.24 -20.41 10.14
N GLY A 270 7.12 -19.13 10.47
CA GLY A 270 7.93 -18.43 11.46
C GLY A 270 9.25 -17.88 10.94
N LYS A 271 9.74 -18.26 9.75
CA LYS A 271 10.89 -17.58 9.14
C LYS A 271 10.51 -16.16 8.70
N LEU A 272 11.51 -15.32 8.45
CA LEU A 272 11.30 -13.99 7.89
C LEU A 272 10.68 -14.07 6.48
N LEU A 273 11.28 -14.90 5.61
CA LEU A 273 10.77 -15.26 4.29
C LEU A 273 10.72 -16.78 4.13
N LEU A 274 9.76 -17.26 3.35
CA LEU A 274 9.53 -18.69 3.14
C LEU A 274 10.46 -19.33 2.11
N PHE A 275 10.95 -18.51 1.19
CA PHE A 275 11.68 -18.95 0.01
C PHE A 275 13.16 -18.56 0.13
N PRO A 276 14.10 -19.51 -0.04
CA PRO A 276 15.53 -19.23 0.09
C PRO A 276 16.06 -18.15 -0.88
N VAL A 277 15.50 -18.08 -2.09
CA VAL A 277 15.91 -17.07 -3.09
C VAL A 277 15.56 -15.66 -2.59
N TRP A 278 14.33 -15.47 -2.11
CA TRP A 278 13.87 -14.19 -1.57
C TRP A 278 14.62 -13.81 -0.30
N ASP A 279 14.98 -14.79 0.54
CA ASP A 279 15.81 -14.56 1.72
C ASP A 279 17.21 -14.03 1.36
N ARG A 280 17.86 -14.57 0.31
CA ARG A 280 19.15 -14.05 -0.18
C ARG A 280 19.04 -12.65 -0.75
N ILE A 281 18.00 -12.37 -1.55
CA ILE A 281 17.76 -11.04 -2.11
C ILE A 281 17.59 -10.04 -0.98
N LEU A 282 16.78 -10.37 0.03
CA LEU A 282 16.58 -9.53 1.20
C LEU A 282 17.89 -9.24 1.93
N GLN A 283 18.74 -10.26 2.14
CA GLN A 283 20.03 -10.06 2.81
C GLN A 283 20.92 -9.08 2.06
N VAL A 284 21.06 -9.25 0.74
CA VAL A 284 21.90 -8.36 -0.09
C VAL A 284 21.33 -6.95 -0.12
N SER A 285 20.03 -6.80 -0.39
CA SER A 285 19.37 -5.50 -0.46
C SER A 285 19.38 -4.78 0.89
N PHE A 286 19.17 -5.50 2.00
CA PHE A 286 19.23 -4.93 3.34
C PHE A 286 20.61 -4.37 3.65
N VAL A 287 21.68 -5.14 3.39
CA VAL A 287 23.06 -4.68 3.63
C VAL A 287 23.38 -3.46 2.78
N ALA A 288 23.01 -3.47 1.50
CA ALA A 288 23.24 -2.32 0.61
C ALA A 288 22.49 -1.06 1.07
N CYS A 289 21.21 -1.17 1.42
CA CYS A 289 20.42 -0.05 1.92
C CYS A 289 20.98 0.48 3.24
N PHE A 290 21.30 -0.42 4.18
CA PHE A 290 21.82 -0.07 5.48
C PHE A 290 23.21 0.56 5.40
N SER A 291 24.07 0.08 4.50
CA SER A 291 25.38 0.70 4.26
C SER A 291 25.26 2.11 3.68
N LEU A 292 24.37 2.32 2.70
CA LEU A 292 24.15 3.66 2.13
C LEU A 292 23.51 4.61 3.14
N PHE A 293 22.57 4.13 3.95
CA PHE A 293 21.96 4.93 5.01
C PHE A 293 22.97 5.34 6.08
N SER A 294 23.82 4.40 6.52
CA SER A 294 24.91 4.68 7.46
C SER A 294 25.94 5.65 6.86
N ALA A 295 26.26 5.51 5.58
CA ALA A 295 27.15 6.43 4.86
C ALA A 295 26.59 7.86 4.85
N LEU A 296 25.31 8.03 4.49
CA LEU A 296 24.60 9.31 4.58
C LEU A 296 24.68 9.86 6.01
N PHE A 297 24.26 9.08 7.02
CA PHE A 297 24.19 9.52 8.40
C PHE A 297 25.55 9.99 8.96
N VAL A 298 26.60 9.18 8.78
CA VAL A 298 27.96 9.51 9.26
C VAL A 298 28.53 10.71 8.52
N SER A 299 28.34 10.79 7.20
CA SER A 299 28.84 11.92 6.42
C SER A 299 28.19 13.24 6.85
N GLU A 300 26.88 13.27 7.13
CA GLU A 300 26.19 14.48 7.59
C GLU A 300 26.59 14.88 9.02
N MET A 301 26.93 13.92 9.89
CA MET A 301 27.32 14.22 11.27
C MET A 301 28.76 14.72 11.44
N LEU A 302 29.68 14.28 10.57
CA LEU A 302 31.13 14.46 10.78
C LEU A 302 31.84 15.30 9.70
N SER A 303 31.12 15.87 8.74
CA SER A 303 31.63 16.54 7.52
C SER A 303 32.34 17.89 7.75
N MET A 304 33.21 18.00 8.75
CA MET A 304 33.98 19.22 9.02
C MET A 304 35.17 19.45 8.07
N SER A 305 35.61 18.43 7.30
CA SER A 305 36.79 18.56 6.43
C SER A 305 36.77 17.74 5.15
N ASN A 306 36.28 16.49 5.17
CA ASN A 306 36.22 15.64 3.96
C ASN A 306 35.01 14.70 3.99
N GLU A 307 33.94 15.11 3.32
CA GLU A 307 32.67 14.38 3.26
C GLU A 307 32.84 12.98 2.65
N LEU A 308 33.68 12.83 1.63
CA LEU A 308 33.93 11.56 0.93
C LEU A 308 34.50 10.50 1.87
N ILE A 309 35.48 10.87 2.70
CA ILE A 309 36.10 9.95 3.66
C ILE A 309 35.08 9.47 4.69
N TRP A 310 34.30 10.39 5.27
CA TRP A 310 33.29 10.05 6.27
C TRP A 310 32.13 9.24 5.68
N TYR A 311 31.79 9.50 4.41
CA TYR A 311 30.83 8.70 3.67
C TYR A 311 31.30 7.24 3.54
N TYR A 312 32.53 7.01 3.09
CA TYR A 312 33.08 5.64 2.97
C TYR A 312 33.27 4.96 4.33
N ALA A 313 33.67 5.70 5.36
CA ALA A 313 33.74 5.17 6.72
C ALA A 313 32.36 4.70 7.21
N GLY A 314 31.33 5.51 7.01
CA GLY A 314 29.95 5.16 7.30
C GLY A 314 29.45 3.98 6.47
N LEU A 315 29.84 3.88 5.20
CA LEU A 315 29.49 2.77 4.31
C LEU A 315 30.05 1.44 4.82
N LEU A 316 31.33 1.39 5.18
CA LEU A 316 31.98 0.18 5.71
C LEU A 316 31.40 -0.23 7.07
N ALA A 317 31.23 0.73 7.97
CA ALA A 317 30.61 0.49 9.28
C ALA A 317 29.18 -0.06 9.11
N GLY A 318 28.40 0.57 8.23
CA GLY A 318 27.04 0.15 7.90
C GLY A 318 26.99 -1.24 7.29
N ALA A 319 27.89 -1.57 6.34
CA ALA A 319 27.95 -2.90 5.76
C ALA A 319 28.22 -3.98 6.83
N PHE A 320 29.16 -3.74 7.74
CA PHE A 320 29.48 -4.66 8.84
C PHE A 320 28.31 -4.84 9.82
N ILE A 321 27.72 -3.74 10.28
CA ILE A 321 26.58 -3.76 11.21
C ILE A 321 25.35 -4.39 10.54
N GLY A 322 25.05 -4.01 9.30
CA GLY A 322 23.94 -4.51 8.51
C GLY A 322 24.02 -6.02 8.28
N LEU A 323 25.21 -6.53 7.92
CA LEU A 323 25.46 -7.98 7.80
C LEU A 323 25.22 -8.70 9.11
N SER A 324 25.69 -8.14 10.23
CA SER A 324 25.52 -8.72 11.56
C SER A 324 24.06 -8.76 11.98
N LEU A 325 23.31 -7.69 11.72
CA LEU A 325 21.90 -7.57 12.05
C LEU A 325 21.04 -8.53 11.22
N ILE A 326 21.20 -8.55 9.89
CA ILE A 326 20.36 -9.39 9.03
C ILE A 326 20.62 -10.88 9.24
N ARG A 327 21.87 -11.28 9.54
CA ARG A 327 22.20 -12.66 9.93
C ARG A 327 21.52 -13.09 11.23
N ARG A 328 21.32 -12.16 12.18
CA ARG A 328 20.53 -12.46 13.40
C ARG A 328 19.06 -12.57 13.06
N LEU A 329 18.50 -11.61 12.32
CA LEU A 329 17.06 -11.55 11.99
C LEU A 329 16.60 -12.79 11.20
N THR A 330 17.38 -13.23 10.21
CA THR A 330 17.05 -14.40 9.37
C THR A 330 17.10 -15.73 10.12
N ARG A 331 17.83 -15.80 11.24
CA ARG A 331 17.88 -16.99 12.12
C ARG A 331 16.73 -17.04 13.12
N ILE A 332 16.11 -15.91 13.43
CA ILE A 332 14.98 -15.85 14.37
C ILE A 332 13.75 -16.48 13.72
N ARG A 333 13.08 -17.37 14.48
CA ARG A 333 11.74 -17.83 14.13
C ARG A 333 10.71 -17.04 14.93
N LEU A 334 9.98 -16.18 14.24
CA LEU A 334 8.87 -15.41 14.78
C LEU A 334 7.66 -16.33 14.95
N LYS A 335 7.64 -17.10 16.04
CA LYS A 335 6.43 -17.75 16.56
C LYS A 335 5.61 -16.71 17.32
N ILE A 336 5.08 -15.72 16.62
CA ILE A 336 4.09 -14.81 17.18
C ILE A 336 2.79 -15.16 16.52
#